data_AF-A0A7J9V7K5-F1
#
_entry.id   AF-A0A7J9V7K5-F1
#
_cell.length_a   1.000
_cell.length_b   1.000
_cell.length_c   1.000
_cell.angle_alpha   90.00
_cell.angle_beta   90.00
_cell.angle_gamma   90.00
#
_symmetry.space_group_name_H-M   'P 1'
#
loop_
_entity.id
_entity.type
_entity.pdbx_description
1 polymer ?
#
loop_
_entity_poly.entity_id
_entity_poly.type
_entity_poly.pdbx_seq_one_letter_code
_entity_poly.pdbx_strand_id
1 'polypeptide(L)'
;MSATPSAWDDRIARWRDELKLFAELDDVHWVPLAEAENETGVSRSALRAWYRNGEVRSRLVDGPHGPQRLVPLDEVLERAERSPRIRRRAEREISLEAQVALLRRRVDELELRLAALEGRESRE
;
A
#
# COMPACT_ATOMS: atom_id res chain seq x y z
N MET A 1 30.84 -17.68 11.42
CA MET A 1 31.30 -16.30 11.20
C MET A 1 30.09 -15.48 10.80
N SER A 2 29.54 -14.71 11.74
CA SER A 2 28.36 -13.87 11.50
C SER A 2 28.73 -12.75 10.54
N ALA A 3 27.89 -12.53 9.52
CA ALA A 3 28.06 -11.43 8.58
C ALA A 3 28.07 -10.10 9.35
N THR A 4 29.15 -9.33 9.23
CA THR A 4 29.17 -7.94 9.69
C THR A 4 28.07 -7.18 8.96
N PRO A 5 27.20 -6.44 9.67
CA PRO A 5 26.21 -5.58 9.04
C PRO A 5 26.92 -4.68 8.03
N SER A 6 26.37 -4.59 6.82
CA SER A 6 26.93 -3.70 5.81
C SER A 6 26.82 -2.26 6.33
N ALA A 7 27.75 -1.38 5.93
CA ALA A 7 27.62 0.06 6.17
C ALA A 7 26.27 0.63 5.69
N TRP A 8 25.61 -0.09 4.77
CA TRP A 8 24.25 0.18 4.32
C TRP A 8 23.17 -0.19 5.35
N ASP A 9 23.29 -1.34 6.03
CA ASP A 9 22.37 -1.76 7.09
C ASP A 9 22.44 -0.80 8.29
N ASP A 10 23.66 -0.35 8.64
CA ASP A 10 23.89 0.64 9.70
C ASP A 10 23.30 2.01 9.35
N ARG A 11 23.26 2.37 8.06
CA ARG A 11 22.61 3.59 7.58
C ARG A 11 21.10 3.48 7.70
N ILE A 12 20.50 2.33 7.37
CA ILE A 12 19.07 2.10 7.53
C ILE A 12 18.67 2.10 9.00
N ALA A 13 19.45 1.47 9.87
CA ALA A 13 19.17 1.41 11.30
C ALA A 13 19.08 2.82 11.91
N ARG A 14 20.09 3.66 11.66
CA ARG A 14 20.11 5.06 12.14
C ARG A 14 18.95 5.88 11.61
N TRP A 15 18.65 5.75 10.32
CA TRP A 15 17.52 6.45 9.71
C TRP A 15 16.18 6.04 10.35
N ARG A 16 15.99 4.76 10.66
CA ARG A 16 14.79 4.27 11.35
C ARG A 16 14.71 4.78 12.79
N ASP A 17 15.83 4.88 13.48
CA ASP A 17 15.88 5.42 14.85
C ASP A 17 15.57 6.93 14.85
N GLU A 18 16.02 7.68 13.85
CA GLU A 18 15.62 9.07 13.64
C GLU A 18 14.10 9.20 13.40
N LEU A 19 13.50 8.32 12.59
CA LEU A 19 12.04 8.29 12.40
C LEU A 19 11.28 8.06 13.70
N LYS A 20 11.74 7.12 14.54
CA LYS A 20 11.14 6.85 15.85
C LYS A 20 11.26 8.05 16.78
N LEU A 21 12.44 8.66 16.85
CA LEU A 21 12.67 9.85 17.66
C LEU A 21 11.72 10.99 17.27
N PHE A 22 11.45 11.15 15.98
CA PHE A 22 10.48 12.14 15.52
C PHE A 22 9.04 11.81 15.89
N ALA A 23 8.66 10.53 15.89
CA ALA A 23 7.33 10.12 16.33
C ALA A 23 7.12 10.43 17.82
N GLU A 24 8.15 10.22 18.64
CA GLU A 24 8.12 10.52 20.09
C GLU A 24 8.11 12.03 20.39
N LEU A 25 8.76 12.86 19.58
CA LEU A 25 8.85 14.31 19.80
C LEU A 25 7.57 15.08 19.44
N ASP A 26 6.91 14.69 18.35
CA ASP A 26 5.73 15.40 17.86
C ASP A 26 4.40 14.73 18.25
N ASP A 27 4.43 13.54 18.86
CA ASP A 27 3.28 12.64 19.04
C ASP A 27 2.53 12.42 17.69
N VAL A 28 3.30 12.39 16.60
CA VAL A 28 2.80 12.33 15.24
C VAL A 28 3.51 11.19 14.51
N HIS A 29 2.72 10.24 14.00
CA HIS A 29 3.26 9.09 13.30
C HIS A 29 3.66 9.45 11.86
N TRP A 30 4.91 9.89 11.70
CA TRP A 30 5.47 10.28 10.41
C TRP A 30 5.95 9.08 9.60
N VAL A 31 5.29 8.80 8.47
CA VAL A 31 5.61 7.64 7.63
C VAL A 31 6.02 8.05 6.19
N PRO A 32 6.85 7.24 5.51
CA PRO A 32 7.12 7.39 4.09
C PRO A 32 5.86 7.31 3.22
N LEU A 33 5.86 7.96 2.05
CA LEU A 33 4.72 7.91 1.12
C LEU A 33 4.32 6.48 0.69
N ALA A 34 5.27 5.55 0.62
CA ALA A 34 4.97 4.16 0.26
C ALA A 34 4.23 3.43 1.38
N GLU A 35 4.60 3.70 2.64
CA GLU A 35 3.95 3.15 3.80
C GLU A 35 2.55 3.76 3.97
N ALA A 36 2.41 5.08 3.82
CA ALA A 36 1.11 5.74 3.81
C ALA A 36 0.16 5.19 2.74
N GLU A 37 0.66 4.86 1.54
CA GLU A 37 -0.16 4.24 0.49
C GLU A 37 -0.67 2.86 0.91
N ASN A 38 0.17 2.04 1.52
CA ASN A 38 -0.20 0.71 1.99
C ASN A 38 -1.21 0.75 3.14
N GLU A 39 -1.02 1.65 4.10
CA GLU A 39 -1.89 1.75 5.29
C GLU A 39 -3.24 2.43 4.98
N THR A 40 -3.27 3.39 4.05
CA THR A 40 -4.47 4.21 3.81
C THR A 40 -5.19 3.92 2.50
N GLY A 41 -4.57 3.15 1.59
CA GLY A 41 -5.06 2.94 0.22
C GLY A 41 -5.01 4.20 -0.67
N VAL A 42 -4.49 5.32 -0.16
CA VAL A 42 -4.35 6.56 -0.92
C VAL A 42 -3.12 6.47 -1.81
N SER A 43 -3.32 6.59 -3.13
CA SER A 43 -2.20 6.46 -4.07
C SER A 43 -1.12 7.54 -3.85
N ARG A 44 0.16 7.19 -4.10
CA ARG A 44 1.28 8.14 -3.95
C ARG A 44 1.09 9.44 -4.74
N SER A 45 0.44 9.40 -5.91
CA SER A 45 0.11 10.60 -6.69
C SER A 45 -0.88 11.53 -5.98
N ALA A 46 -1.85 10.99 -5.23
CA ALA A 46 -2.80 11.76 -4.44
C ALA A 46 -2.13 12.35 -3.20
N LEU A 47 -1.32 11.56 -2.48
CA LEU A 47 -0.48 12.05 -1.38
C LEU A 47 0.41 13.21 -1.84
N ARG A 48 1.02 13.09 -3.02
CA ARG A 48 1.81 14.16 -3.65
C ARG A 48 1.01 15.40 -4.00
N ALA A 49 -0.26 15.27 -4.35
CA ALA A 49 -1.12 16.42 -4.59
C ALA A 49 -1.45 17.11 -3.26
N TRP A 50 -1.86 16.35 -2.25
CA TRP A 50 -2.27 16.88 -0.94
C TRP A 50 -1.17 17.69 -0.25
N TYR A 51 0.04 17.15 -0.13
CA TYR A 51 1.10 17.91 0.53
C TYR A 51 1.59 19.11 -0.29
N ARG A 52 1.49 19.06 -1.63
CA ARG A 52 1.83 20.22 -2.49
C ARG A 52 0.81 21.34 -2.35
N ASN A 53 -0.45 20.97 -2.15
CA ASN A 53 -1.54 21.91 -1.94
C ASN A 53 -1.66 22.37 -0.47
N GLY A 54 -0.82 21.85 0.44
CA GLY A 54 -0.88 22.15 1.87
C GLY A 54 -2.06 21.51 2.60
N GLU A 55 -2.74 20.53 1.99
CA GLU A 55 -3.88 19.82 2.57
C GLU A 55 -3.46 18.79 3.63
N VAL A 56 -2.21 18.32 3.54
CA VAL A 56 -1.59 17.44 4.52
C VAL A 56 -0.17 17.94 4.77
N ARG A 57 0.28 17.97 6.02
CA ARG A 57 1.67 18.31 6.35
C ARG A 57 2.66 17.35 5.67
N SER A 58 3.83 17.85 5.32
CA SER A 58 4.92 16.97 4.85
C SER A 58 6.28 17.50 5.24
N ARG A 59 7.22 16.58 5.38
CA ARG A 59 8.62 16.88 5.67
C ARG A 59 9.55 16.09 4.76
N LEU A 60 10.65 16.70 4.36
CA LEU A 60 11.69 16.05 3.57
C LEU A 60 12.79 15.62 4.54
N VAL A 61 13.14 14.33 4.51
CA VAL A 61 14.24 13.77 5.28
C VAL A 61 15.20 13.06 4.35
N ASP A 62 16.48 12.98 4.73
CA ASP A 62 17.44 12.20 3.98
C ASP A 62 17.23 10.71 4.23
N GLY A 63 16.75 10.00 3.20
CA GLY A 63 16.52 8.56 3.25
C GLY A 63 17.73 7.75 2.78
N PRO A 64 17.69 6.41 2.95
CA PRO A 64 18.74 5.50 2.49
C PRO A 64 18.90 5.48 0.96
N HIS A 65 17.88 5.88 0.21
CA HIS A 65 17.88 5.97 -1.26
C HIS A 65 17.87 7.42 -1.77
N GLY A 66 18.22 8.38 -0.93
CA GLY A 66 18.12 9.81 -1.20
C GLY A 66 16.94 10.49 -0.49
N PRO A 67 16.71 11.79 -0.75
CA PRO A 67 15.68 12.56 -0.05
C PRO A 67 14.29 11.93 -0.20
N GLN A 68 13.62 11.67 0.93
CA GLN A 68 12.30 11.06 0.99
C GLN A 68 11.32 12.00 1.68
N ARG A 69 10.10 12.09 1.13
CA ARG A 69 8.98 12.81 1.77
C ARG A 69 8.27 11.90 2.75
N LEU A 70 8.05 12.42 3.96
CA LEU A 70 7.20 11.83 4.98
C LEU A 70 5.93 12.64 5.12
N VAL A 71 4.87 11.95 5.51
CA VAL A 71 3.55 12.50 5.82
C VAL A 71 3.08 11.93 7.16
N PRO A 72 2.30 12.68 7.94
CA PRO A 72 1.71 12.17 9.17
C PRO A 72 0.54 11.24 8.85
N LEU A 73 0.61 9.98 9.30
CA LEU A 73 -0.34 8.93 8.93
C LEU A 73 -1.78 9.28 9.32
N ASP A 74 -1.97 9.78 10.54
CA ASP A 74 -3.30 10.09 11.07
C ASP A 74 -3.99 11.20 10.27
N GLU A 75 -3.25 12.23 9.88
CA GLU A 75 -3.76 13.34 9.05
C GLU A 75 -4.17 12.84 7.64
N VAL A 76 -3.40 11.88 7.09
CA VAL A 76 -3.73 11.23 5.81
C VAL A 76 -5.01 10.42 5.94
N LEU A 77 -5.16 9.64 7.01
CA LEU A 77 -6.37 8.85 7.31
C LEU A 77 -7.59 9.76 7.43
N GLU A 78 -7.52 10.79 8.27
CA GLU A 78 -8.61 11.75 8.42
C GLU A 78 -8.99 12.45 7.10
N ARG A 79 -7.98 12.81 6.30
CA ARG A 79 -8.20 13.46 5.00
C ARG A 79 -8.82 12.51 3.99
N ALA A 80 -8.44 11.24 4.03
CA ALA A 80 -8.98 10.18 3.18
C ALA A 80 -10.46 9.92 3.51
N GLU A 81 -10.81 9.84 4.79
CA GLU A 81 -12.20 9.72 5.25
C GLU A 81 -13.07 10.88 4.75
N ARG A 82 -12.53 12.12 4.80
CA ARG A 82 -13.16 13.34 4.29
C ARG A 82 -13.26 13.41 2.77
N SER A 83 -12.65 12.49 2.01
CA SER A 83 -12.62 12.52 0.53
C SER A 83 -13.63 11.56 -0.12
N PRO A 84 -14.74 12.06 -0.69
CA PRO A 84 -15.72 11.20 -1.36
C PRO A 84 -15.19 10.51 -2.62
N ARG A 85 -14.07 10.99 -3.19
CA ARG A 85 -13.43 10.36 -4.35
C ARG A 85 -12.60 9.15 -3.96
N ILE A 86 -11.89 9.22 -2.83
CA ILE A 86 -11.08 8.11 -2.30
C ILE A 86 -12.00 6.97 -1.86
N ARG A 87 -13.06 7.29 -1.11
CA ARG A 87 -14.09 6.32 -0.70
C ARG A 87 -14.68 5.54 -1.88
N ARG A 88 -15.13 6.26 -2.91
CA ARG A 88 -15.65 5.66 -4.16
C ARG A 88 -14.63 4.86 -4.97
N ARG A 89 -13.34 5.05 -4.74
CA ARG A 89 -12.30 4.24 -5.40
C ARG A 89 -12.12 2.91 -4.65
N ALA A 90 -12.01 2.96 -3.32
CA ALA A 90 -11.95 1.76 -2.48
C ALA A 90 -13.17 0.86 -2.67
N GLU A 91 -14.38 1.42 -2.70
CA GLU A 91 -15.62 0.67 -3.00
C GLU A 91 -15.59 -0.04 -4.36
N ARG A 92 -14.99 0.60 -5.37
CA ARG A 92 -14.84 0.02 -6.71
C ARG A 92 -13.81 -1.11 -6.74
N GLU A 93 -12.73 -0.98 -5.98
CA GLU A 93 -11.69 -2.00 -5.89
C GLU A 93 -12.21 -3.28 -5.22
N ILE A 94 -12.96 -3.14 -4.12
CA ILE A 94 -13.68 -4.24 -3.46
C ILE A 94 -14.66 -4.92 -4.44
N SER A 95 -15.38 -4.13 -5.24
CA SER A 95 -16.29 -4.67 -6.27
C SER A 95 -15.55 -5.46 -7.36
N LEU A 96 -14.35 -5.02 -7.76
CA LEU A 96 -13.53 -5.72 -8.75
C LEU A 96 -12.99 -7.04 -8.18
N GLU A 97 -12.54 -7.07 -6.92
CA GLU A 97 -12.11 -8.30 -6.26
C GLU A 97 -13.24 -9.33 -6.20
N ALA A 98 -14.45 -8.90 -5.84
CA ALA A 98 -15.63 -9.75 -5.84
C ALA A 98 -15.94 -10.30 -7.25
N GLN A 99 -15.81 -9.47 -8.29
CA GLN A 99 -15.97 -9.92 -9.68
C GLN A 99 -14.91 -10.95 -10.08
N VAL A 100 -13.65 -10.75 -9.70
CA VAL A 100 -12.57 -11.72 -9.98
C VAL A 100 -12.83 -13.05 -9.27
N ALA A 101 -13.25 -13.01 -8.00
CA ALA A 101 -13.59 -14.22 -7.26
C ALA A 101 -14.73 -15.01 -7.92
N LEU A 102 -15.77 -14.31 -8.38
CA LEU A 102 -16.88 -14.91 -9.12
C LEU A 102 -16.41 -15.53 -10.44
N LEU A 103 -15.59 -14.81 -11.20
CA LEU A 103 -15.07 -15.29 -12.48
C LEU A 103 -14.18 -16.53 -12.31
N ARG A 104 -13.31 -16.55 -11.28
CA ARG A 104 -12.48 -17.73 -10.96
C ARG A 104 -13.33 -18.96 -10.69
N ARG A 105 -14.31 -18.85 -9.79
CA ARG A 105 -15.27 -19.94 -9.52
C ARG A 105 -15.95 -20.41 -10.79
N ARG A 106 -16.32 -19.49 -11.68
CA ARG A 106 -17.00 -19.84 -12.93
C ARG A 106 -16.08 -20.58 -13.89
N VAL A 107 -14.82 -20.20 -13.97
CA VAL A 107 -13.80 -20.93 -14.74
C VAL A 107 -13.65 -22.35 -14.18
N ASP A 108 -13.50 -22.51 -12.87
CA ASP A 108 -13.39 -23.83 -12.22
C ASP A 108 -14.61 -24.73 -12.55
N GLU A 109 -15.83 -24.17 -12.50
CA GLU A 109 -17.06 -24.88 -12.87
C GLU A 109 -17.07 -25.33 -14.35
N LEU A 110 -16.51 -24.52 -15.25
CA LEU A 110 -16.44 -24.84 -16.68
C LEU A 110 -15.38 -25.90 -16.96
N GLU A 111 -14.22 -25.82 -16.31
CA GLU A 111 -13.16 -26.81 -16.42
C GLU A 111 -13.63 -28.20 -15.97
N LEU A 112 -14.35 -28.28 -14.85
CA LEU A 112 -14.96 -29.54 -14.39
C LEU A 112 -15.97 -30.11 -15.39
N ARG A 113 -16.79 -29.26 -16.01
CA ARG A 113 -17.76 -29.69 -17.02
C ARG A 113 -17.07 -30.15 -18.29
N LEU A 114 -16.02 -29.47 -18.72
CA LEU A 114 -15.24 -29.85 -19.89
C LEU A 114 -14.59 -31.21 -19.68
N ALA A 115 -13.91 -31.44 -18.54
CA ALA A 115 -13.32 -32.73 -18.19
C ALA A 115 -14.36 -33.86 -18.16
N ALA A 116 -15.58 -33.58 -17.68
CA ALA A 116 -16.67 -34.56 -17.70
C ALA A 116 -17.17 -34.90 -19.12
N LEU A 117 -17.11 -33.95 -20.06
CA LEU A 117 -17.46 -34.17 -21.46
C LEU A 117 -16.36 -34.92 -22.21
N GLU A 118 -15.10 -34.48 -22.07
CA GLU A 118 -13.93 -35.15 -22.67
C GLU A 118 -13.81 -36.61 -22.18
N GLY A 119 -14.10 -36.85 -20.90
CA GLY A 119 -14.12 -38.19 -20.32
C GLY A 119 -15.29 -39.08 -20.76
N ARG A 120 -16.35 -38.52 -21.38
CA ARG A 120 -17.42 -39.28 -22.04
C ARG A 120 -17.05 -39.60 -23.47
N GLU A 121 -16.52 -38.63 -24.20
CA GLU A 121 -16.05 -38.80 -25.59
C GLU A 121 -14.92 -39.84 -25.68
N SER A 122 -14.06 -39.92 -24.66
CA SER A 122 -12.99 -40.93 -24.60
C SER A 122 -13.46 -42.37 -24.27
N ARG A 123 -14.75 -42.58 -23.96
CA ARG A 123 -15.32 -43.90 -23.59
C ARG A 123 -16.22 -44.50 -24.66
N GLU A 124 -16.59 -43.74 -25.69
CA GLU A 124 -17.26 -44.22 -26.91
C GLU A 124 -16.23 -44.66 -27.95
#